data_AF-A0A9N9IS45-F1
#
_entry.id   AF-A0A9N9IS45-F1
#
_cell.length_a   1.000
_cell.length_b   1.000
_cell.length_c   1.000
_cell.angle_alpha   90.00
_cell.angle_beta   90.00
_cell.angle_gamma   90.00
#
_symmetry.space_group_name_H-M   'P 1'
#
loop_
_entity.id
_entity.type
_entity.pdbx_description
1 polymer ?
#
loop_
_entity_poly.entity_id
_entity_poly.type
_entity_poly.pdbx_seq_one_letter_code
_entity_poly.pdbx_strand_id
1 'polypeptide(L)'
;MSKVFLVTGGNKGIGYAIVRNLALNYANSSPSQPLTILLTARNPTLGQNSADKLRDELKPNILVDDGGNVDLKFLKLDLVDEQSIKDVKEVIEKDYGGLDVLINNAAIAFKGNAFDVNVVRTTFATNFYGTLNVCNILYPLIRPNGRIINISSRAGRSSNLSSTLKQEFSKEDLDIEGLTKLLKRFEDAVERDKYLEEGWPRQAYGVSKIGVTTMSRILGRRADKEGNNIKVFACCPGWVKTDMAGDKASLTPDQGAETPVFLSLDETVVPKSPNGTFWFDKQIGAW
;
A
#
# COMPACT_ATOMS: atom_id res chain seq x y z
N MET A 1 16.85 -18.49 -5.81
CA MET A 1 16.67 -17.02 -5.94
C MET A 1 16.05 -16.48 -4.66
N SER A 2 16.34 -15.25 -4.25
CA SER A 2 15.76 -14.61 -3.06
C SER A 2 14.29 -14.24 -3.31
N LYS A 3 13.44 -14.26 -2.26
CA LYS A 3 12.15 -13.57 -2.31
C LYS A 3 12.40 -12.06 -2.32
N VAL A 4 11.59 -11.27 -3.01
CA VAL A 4 11.83 -9.83 -3.17
C VAL A 4 10.58 -9.05 -2.80
N PHE A 5 10.66 -8.29 -1.72
CA PHE A 5 9.55 -7.53 -1.17
C PHE A 5 9.85 -6.04 -1.29
N LEU A 6 8.92 -5.24 -1.82
CA LEU A 6 9.07 -3.80 -1.92
C LEU A 6 8.05 -3.08 -1.03
N VAL A 7 8.52 -2.11 -0.23
CA VAL A 7 7.65 -1.27 0.61
C VAL A 7 7.74 0.18 0.16
N THR A 8 6.62 0.79 -0.24
CA THR A 8 6.57 2.22 -0.54
C THR A 8 6.45 3.07 0.72
N GLY A 9 7.19 4.18 0.79
CA GLY A 9 7.17 5.07 1.96
C GLY A 9 7.69 4.40 3.24
N GLY A 10 8.75 3.61 3.10
CA GLY A 10 9.34 2.81 4.18
C GLY A 10 10.25 3.58 5.14
N ASN A 11 10.49 4.87 4.92
CA ASN A 11 11.45 5.61 5.76
C ASN A 11 10.90 6.02 7.14
N LYS A 12 9.60 5.96 7.39
CA LYS A 12 9.02 6.29 8.71
C LYS A 12 7.64 5.67 8.94
N GLY A 13 7.11 5.84 10.15
CA GLY A 13 5.75 5.44 10.51
C GLY A 13 5.49 3.96 10.28
N ILE A 14 4.32 3.65 9.72
CA ILE A 14 3.89 2.26 9.46
C ILE A 14 4.82 1.58 8.45
N GLY A 15 5.26 2.26 7.38
CA GLY A 15 6.15 1.67 6.37
C GLY A 15 7.48 1.19 6.96
N TYR A 16 8.08 1.98 7.84
CA TYR A 16 9.30 1.59 8.57
C TYR A 16 9.05 0.37 9.45
N ALA A 17 7.94 0.35 10.18
CA ALA A 17 7.57 -0.79 11.02
C ALA A 17 7.26 -2.04 10.18
N ILE A 18 6.66 -1.90 9.00
CA ILE A 18 6.46 -3.02 8.05
C ILE A 18 7.80 -3.61 7.66
N VAL A 19 8.77 -2.80 7.22
CA VAL A 19 10.10 -3.30 6.85
C VAL A 19 10.77 -4.03 8.02
N ARG A 20 10.77 -3.45 9.22
CA ARG A 20 11.32 -4.07 10.42
C ARG A 20 10.66 -5.42 10.73
N ASN A 21 9.33 -5.45 10.76
CA ASN A 21 8.60 -6.65 11.13
C ASN A 21 8.66 -7.73 10.04
N LEU A 22 8.75 -7.36 8.76
CA LEU A 22 9.03 -8.32 7.69
C LEU A 22 10.37 -9.02 7.94
N ALA A 23 11.44 -8.27 8.23
CA ALA A 23 12.75 -8.84 8.49
C ALA A 23 12.74 -9.78 9.71
N LEU A 24 12.21 -9.30 10.84
CA LEU A 24 12.15 -10.07 12.08
C LEU A 24 11.30 -11.35 11.94
N ASN A 25 10.09 -11.25 11.39
CA ASN A 25 9.20 -12.41 11.27
C ASN A 25 9.71 -13.40 10.22
N TYR A 26 10.29 -12.92 9.12
CA TYR A 26 10.87 -13.81 8.11
C TYR A 26 12.04 -14.61 8.68
N ALA A 27 13.02 -13.96 9.31
CA ALA A 27 14.14 -14.64 9.92
C ALA A 27 13.70 -15.66 10.99
N ASN A 28 12.75 -15.29 11.86
CA ASN A 28 12.24 -16.19 12.90
C ASN A 28 11.48 -17.41 12.35
N SER A 29 10.92 -17.32 11.15
CA SER A 29 10.24 -18.46 10.50
C SER A 29 11.19 -19.51 9.93
N SER A 30 12.52 -19.29 10.02
CA SER A 30 13.58 -20.17 9.50
C SER A 30 13.35 -20.67 8.06
N PRO A 31 13.01 -19.80 7.10
CA PRO A 31 12.76 -20.21 5.73
C PRO A 31 14.08 -20.61 5.04
N SER A 32 14.01 -21.60 4.16
CA SER A 32 15.15 -22.05 3.36
C SER A 32 15.58 -21.05 2.29
N GLN A 33 14.70 -20.13 1.91
CA GLN A 33 14.96 -19.10 0.91
C GLN A 33 15.35 -17.78 1.62
N PRO A 34 16.32 -17.01 1.09
CA PRO A 34 16.59 -15.67 1.61
C PRO A 34 15.51 -14.68 1.18
N LEU A 35 15.41 -13.56 1.89
CA LEU A 35 14.51 -12.44 1.58
C LEU A 35 15.32 -11.19 1.29
N THR A 36 14.98 -10.49 0.21
CA THR A 36 15.42 -9.13 -0.08
C THR A 36 14.26 -8.18 0.19
N ILE A 37 14.46 -7.19 1.06
CA ILE A 37 13.49 -6.12 1.31
C ILE A 37 14.03 -4.83 0.69
N LEU A 38 13.27 -4.30 -0.26
CA LEU A 38 13.49 -3.00 -0.88
C LEU A 38 12.69 -1.95 -0.11
N LEU A 39 13.35 -1.30 0.85
CA LEU A 39 12.82 -0.10 1.50
C LEU A 39 12.89 1.05 0.51
N THR A 40 11.77 1.73 0.29
CA THR A 40 11.76 2.89 -0.61
C THR A 40 11.27 4.17 0.04
N ALA A 41 11.79 5.30 -0.44
CA ALA A 41 11.39 6.63 0.04
C ALA A 41 11.63 7.69 -1.04
N ARG A 42 10.80 8.74 -1.06
CA ARG A 42 10.95 9.83 -2.02
C ARG A 42 12.20 10.69 -1.80
N ASN A 43 12.62 10.83 -0.54
CA ASN A 43 13.81 11.60 -0.17
C ASN A 43 14.98 10.64 0.06
N PRO A 44 16.06 10.71 -0.77
CA PRO A 44 17.19 9.80 -0.67
C PRO A 44 17.89 9.81 0.70
N THR A 45 18.13 11.00 1.25
CA THR A 45 18.82 11.15 2.54
C THR A 45 18.02 10.55 3.68
N LEU A 46 16.73 10.88 3.80
CA LEU A 46 15.88 10.32 4.85
C LEU A 46 15.68 8.81 4.67
N GLY A 47 15.59 8.33 3.43
CA GLY A 47 15.48 6.92 3.12
C GLY A 47 16.72 6.12 3.53
N GLN A 48 17.90 6.60 3.15
CA GLN A 48 19.17 5.97 3.50
C GLN A 48 19.39 5.96 5.02
N ASN A 49 19.18 7.10 5.70
CA ASN A 49 19.30 7.18 7.16
C ASN A 49 18.39 6.17 7.87
N SER A 50 17.15 6.01 7.40
CA SER A 50 16.22 5.03 7.97
C SER A 50 16.63 3.59 7.66
N ALA A 51 17.18 3.32 6.49
CA ALA A 51 17.73 2.00 6.16
C ALA A 51 18.92 1.65 7.04
N ASP A 52 19.83 2.59 7.30
CA ASP A 52 21.00 2.39 8.17
C ASP A 52 20.56 2.17 9.62
N LYS A 53 19.60 2.96 10.11
CA LYS A 53 18.98 2.74 11.43
C LYS A 53 18.34 1.37 11.57
N LEU A 54 17.63 0.89 10.54
CA LEU A 54 17.07 -0.47 10.52
C LEU A 54 18.17 -1.53 10.50
N ARG A 55 19.27 -1.30 9.77
CA ARG A 55 20.40 -2.24 9.77
C ARG A 55 20.98 -2.44 11.16
N ASP A 56 21.02 -1.38 11.96
CA ASP A 56 21.49 -1.48 13.35
C ASP A 56 20.42 -2.07 14.28
N GLU A 57 19.13 -1.73 14.11
CA GLU A 57 18.02 -2.29 14.90
C GLU A 57 17.81 -3.80 14.68
N LEU A 58 18.20 -4.32 13.51
CA LEU A 58 17.98 -5.72 13.13
C LEU A 58 19.16 -6.64 13.51
N LYS A 59 20.25 -6.14 14.07
CA LYS A 59 21.37 -6.98 14.53
C LYS A 59 21.06 -7.69 15.85
N PRO A 60 21.65 -8.87 16.12
CA PRO A 60 22.40 -9.74 15.21
C PRO A 60 21.54 -10.85 14.57
N ASN A 61 22.07 -11.55 13.56
CA ASN A 61 21.54 -12.76 12.93
C ASN A 61 20.21 -12.60 12.15
N ILE A 62 19.84 -11.38 11.76
CA ILE A 62 18.68 -11.16 10.87
C ILE A 62 19.18 -10.85 9.46
N LEU A 63 20.24 -10.07 9.34
CA LEU A 63 20.73 -9.55 8.07
C LEU A 63 21.80 -10.45 7.46
N VAL A 64 21.89 -10.48 6.13
CA VAL A 64 22.93 -11.26 5.44
C VAL A 64 24.35 -10.90 5.91
N ASP A 65 24.60 -9.62 6.23
CA ASP A 65 25.91 -9.13 6.66
C ASP A 65 26.26 -9.53 8.12
N ASP A 66 25.32 -10.06 8.89
CA ASP A 66 25.50 -10.48 10.28
C ASP A 66 25.13 -11.95 10.55
N GLY A 67 25.08 -12.77 9.49
CA GLY A 67 24.82 -14.22 9.57
C GLY A 67 23.35 -14.63 9.46
N GLY A 68 22.44 -13.67 9.23
CA GLY A 68 21.03 -13.91 8.94
C GLY A 68 20.72 -14.16 7.45
N ASN A 69 19.44 -14.08 7.09
CA ASN A 69 18.94 -14.42 5.75
C ASN A 69 18.14 -13.29 5.07
N VAL A 70 18.14 -12.09 5.65
CA VAL A 70 17.44 -10.91 5.11
C VAL A 70 18.44 -9.91 4.54
N ASP A 71 18.30 -9.55 3.28
CA ASP A 71 19.03 -8.43 2.67
C ASP A 71 18.13 -7.18 2.66
N LEU A 72 18.59 -6.10 3.27
CA LEU A 72 17.87 -4.83 3.29
C LEU A 72 18.55 -3.84 2.34
N LYS A 73 17.84 -3.42 1.30
CA LYS A 73 18.29 -2.41 0.33
C LYS A 73 17.40 -1.17 0.36
N PHE A 74 17.99 -0.03 0.03
CA PHE A 74 17.27 1.24 -0.13
C PHE A 74 17.20 1.62 -1.61
N LEU A 75 16.02 2.07 -2.07
CA LEU A 75 15.82 2.69 -3.38
C LEU A 75 15.01 3.99 -3.26
N LYS A 76 15.36 5.01 -4.04
CA LYS A 76 14.53 6.21 -4.16
C LYS A 76 13.25 5.86 -4.93
N LEU A 77 12.09 6.19 -4.37
CA LEU A 77 10.79 6.06 -5.05
C LEU A 77 9.87 7.19 -4.62
N ASP A 78 9.49 8.05 -5.56
CA ASP A 78 8.39 9.00 -5.40
C ASP A 78 7.18 8.56 -6.24
N LEU A 79 6.02 8.46 -5.61
CA LEU A 79 4.79 7.96 -6.23
C LEU A 79 4.24 8.92 -7.29
N VAL A 80 4.56 10.21 -7.18
CA VAL A 80 4.07 11.24 -8.13
C VAL A 80 5.08 11.55 -9.24
N ASP A 81 6.19 10.82 -9.32
CA ASP A 81 7.19 10.91 -10.37
C ASP A 81 7.25 9.56 -11.11
N GLU A 82 6.66 9.51 -12.31
CA GLU A 82 6.60 8.29 -13.12
C GLU A 82 7.99 7.75 -13.45
N GLN A 83 8.98 8.62 -13.69
CA GLN A 83 10.34 8.19 -13.99
C GLN A 83 10.96 7.54 -12.75
N SER A 84 10.72 8.08 -11.56
CA SER A 84 11.19 7.46 -10.31
C SER A 84 10.66 6.03 -10.12
N ILE A 85 9.45 5.72 -10.61
CA ILE A 85 8.89 4.36 -10.54
C ILE A 85 9.54 3.46 -11.61
N LYS A 86 9.80 3.99 -12.81
CA LYS A 86 10.49 3.27 -13.90
C LYS A 86 11.93 2.93 -13.53
N ASP A 87 12.65 3.83 -12.88
CA ASP A 87 14.02 3.57 -12.41
C ASP A 87 14.04 2.38 -11.44
N VAL A 88 13.05 2.30 -10.54
CA VAL A 88 12.90 1.16 -9.62
C VAL A 88 12.51 -0.11 -10.36
N LYS A 89 11.63 -0.03 -11.36
CA LYS A 89 11.28 -1.16 -12.25
C LYS A 89 12.53 -1.76 -12.90
N GLU A 90 13.40 -0.92 -13.45
CA GLU A 90 14.64 -1.34 -14.12
C GLU A 90 15.59 -2.05 -13.16
N VAL A 91 15.79 -1.50 -11.95
CA VAL A 91 16.59 -2.16 -10.89
C VAL A 91 16.01 -3.53 -10.57
N ILE A 92 14.69 -3.64 -10.40
CA ILE A 92 14.05 -4.91 -10.08
C ILE A 92 14.17 -5.93 -11.20
N GLU A 93 13.93 -5.53 -12.45
CA GLU A 93 14.06 -6.42 -13.61
C GLU A 93 15.49 -6.93 -13.76
N LYS A 94 16.47 -6.03 -13.65
CA LYS A 94 17.88 -6.35 -13.89
C LYS A 94 18.50 -7.16 -12.76
N ASP A 95 18.30 -6.74 -11.51
CA ASP A 95 19.06 -7.28 -10.38
C ASP A 95 18.32 -8.42 -9.67
N TYR A 96 16.99 -8.47 -9.81
CA TYR A 96 16.16 -9.43 -9.12
C TYR A 96 15.30 -10.28 -10.05
N GLY A 97 14.95 -9.82 -11.25
CA GLY A 97 14.08 -10.54 -12.19
C GLY A 97 12.60 -10.62 -11.77
N GLY A 98 12.16 -9.83 -10.79
CA GLY A 98 10.75 -9.76 -10.38
C GLY A 98 10.52 -9.49 -8.89
N LEU A 99 9.25 -9.34 -8.50
CA LEU A 99 8.77 -9.11 -7.15
C LEU A 99 7.88 -10.25 -6.66
N ASP A 100 8.04 -10.65 -5.40
CA ASP A 100 7.13 -11.57 -4.73
C ASP A 100 6.04 -10.80 -3.96
N VAL A 101 6.38 -9.66 -3.35
CA VAL A 101 5.38 -8.83 -2.64
C VAL A 101 5.62 -7.34 -2.90
N LEU A 102 4.55 -6.65 -3.28
CA LEU A 102 4.49 -5.18 -3.37
C LEU A 102 3.57 -4.63 -2.27
N ILE A 103 4.11 -3.83 -1.35
CA ILE A 103 3.36 -3.16 -0.29
C ILE A 103 3.27 -1.66 -0.59
N ASN A 104 2.09 -1.22 -1.04
CA ASN A 104 1.78 0.19 -1.29
C ASN A 104 1.33 0.87 0.00
N ASN A 105 2.28 1.36 0.79
CA ASN A 105 2.06 2.03 2.07
C ASN A 105 2.07 3.56 1.99
N ALA A 106 2.83 4.15 1.05
CA ALA A 106 2.99 5.59 0.97
C ALA A 106 1.64 6.32 0.79
N ALA A 107 1.40 7.32 1.65
CA ALA A 107 0.19 8.14 1.62
C ALA A 107 0.42 9.47 2.35
N ILE A 108 -0.45 10.44 2.06
CA ILE A 108 -0.55 11.71 2.78
C ILE A 108 -1.97 11.92 3.32
N ALA A 109 -2.07 12.73 4.36
CA ALA A 109 -3.32 13.30 4.83
C ALA A 109 -3.04 14.72 5.33
N PHE A 110 -3.93 15.66 5.03
CA PHE A 110 -3.88 16.99 5.59
C PHE A 110 -4.37 16.96 7.05
N LYS A 111 -3.76 17.77 7.92
CA LYS A 111 -4.18 17.91 9.31
C LYS A 111 -5.36 18.88 9.42
N GLY A 112 -6.20 18.66 10.43
CA GLY A 112 -7.34 19.53 10.73
C GLY A 112 -8.49 19.38 9.73
N ASN A 113 -9.29 20.44 9.61
CA ASN A 113 -10.53 20.44 8.81
C ASN A 113 -10.34 21.08 7.42
N ALA A 114 -9.10 21.17 6.94
CA ALA A 114 -8.80 21.73 5.63
C ALA A 114 -9.47 20.89 4.54
N PHE A 115 -10.28 21.53 3.70
CA PHE A 115 -11.01 20.87 2.63
C PHE A 115 -11.32 21.87 1.53
N ASP A 116 -10.68 21.68 0.39
CA ASP A 116 -10.93 22.36 -0.88
C ASP A 116 -10.46 21.46 -2.03
N VAL A 117 -10.63 21.90 -3.27
CA VAL A 117 -10.21 21.13 -4.45
C VAL A 117 -8.70 20.87 -4.50
N ASN A 118 -7.86 21.77 -3.97
CA ASN A 118 -6.41 21.59 -3.95
C ASN A 118 -5.99 20.52 -2.94
N VAL A 119 -6.64 20.48 -1.77
CA VAL A 119 -6.49 19.41 -0.77
C VAL A 119 -6.89 18.07 -1.39
N VAL A 120 -8.01 18.01 -2.12
CA VAL A 120 -8.45 16.80 -2.82
C VAL A 120 -7.44 16.36 -3.87
N ARG A 121 -7.08 17.24 -4.82
CA ARG A 121 -6.12 16.96 -5.90
C ARG A 121 -4.78 16.50 -5.36
N THR A 122 -4.23 17.18 -4.36
CA THR A 122 -2.95 16.81 -3.73
C THR A 122 -3.04 15.44 -3.05
N THR A 123 -4.12 15.20 -2.30
CA THR A 123 -4.33 13.90 -1.63
C THR A 123 -4.49 12.78 -2.66
N PHE A 124 -5.23 12.99 -3.75
CA PHE A 124 -5.48 12.00 -4.78
C PHE A 124 -4.22 11.70 -5.60
N ALA A 125 -3.44 12.73 -5.94
CA ALA A 125 -2.18 12.59 -6.66
C ALA A 125 -1.26 11.57 -6.00
N THR A 126 -1.12 11.61 -4.67
CA THR A 126 -0.31 10.62 -3.95
C THR A 126 -1.08 9.33 -3.66
N ASN A 127 -2.21 9.43 -2.97
CA ASN A 127 -2.83 8.25 -2.36
C ASN A 127 -3.47 7.31 -3.37
N PHE A 128 -4.03 7.86 -4.46
CA PHE A 128 -4.72 7.07 -5.48
C PHE A 128 -3.90 7.00 -6.77
N TYR A 129 -3.68 8.12 -7.47
CA TYR A 129 -3.04 8.10 -8.78
C TYR A 129 -1.59 7.61 -8.71
N GLY A 130 -0.83 8.05 -7.72
CA GLY A 130 0.53 7.57 -7.49
C GLY A 130 0.58 6.07 -7.17
N THR A 131 -0.33 5.59 -6.31
CA THR A 131 -0.45 4.15 -6.03
C THR A 131 -0.85 3.36 -7.28
N LEU A 132 -1.79 3.88 -8.07
CA LEU A 132 -2.22 3.27 -9.33
C LEU A 132 -1.05 3.20 -10.33
N ASN A 133 -0.23 4.24 -10.43
CA ASN A 133 0.96 4.26 -11.28
C ASN A 133 1.99 3.21 -10.84
N VAL A 134 2.25 3.10 -9.54
CA VAL A 134 3.12 2.04 -9.00
C VAL A 134 2.58 0.66 -9.36
N CYS A 135 1.28 0.41 -9.15
CA CYS A 135 0.64 -0.83 -9.57
C CYS A 135 0.80 -1.05 -11.09
N ASN A 136 0.44 -0.09 -11.94
CA ASN A 136 0.51 -0.27 -13.39
C ASN A 136 1.93 -0.60 -13.88
N ILE A 137 2.95 0.07 -13.32
CA ILE A 137 4.34 -0.06 -13.77
C ILE A 137 5.00 -1.32 -13.19
N LEU A 138 4.71 -1.69 -11.94
CA LEU A 138 5.35 -2.83 -11.26
C LEU A 138 4.54 -4.13 -11.33
N TYR A 139 3.25 -4.10 -11.65
CA TYR A 139 2.41 -5.31 -11.78
C TYR A 139 3.00 -6.35 -12.73
N PRO A 140 3.55 -6.00 -13.91
CA PRO A 140 4.18 -6.97 -14.80
C PRO A 140 5.38 -7.72 -14.18
N LEU A 141 5.96 -7.20 -13.10
CA LEU A 141 7.08 -7.83 -12.39
C LEU A 141 6.65 -8.77 -11.28
N ILE A 142 5.36 -8.77 -10.91
CA ILE A 142 4.85 -9.61 -9.84
C ILE A 142 4.89 -11.07 -10.31
N ARG A 143 5.69 -11.88 -9.62
CA ARG A 143 5.89 -13.30 -9.93
C ARG A 143 4.60 -14.09 -9.67
N PRO A 144 4.46 -15.29 -10.27
CA PRO A 144 3.38 -16.20 -9.91
C PRO A 144 3.33 -16.46 -8.40
N ASN A 145 2.12 -16.52 -7.83
CA ASN A 145 1.87 -16.57 -6.37
C ASN A 145 2.28 -15.30 -5.58
N GLY A 146 2.68 -14.24 -6.28
CA GLY A 146 3.04 -12.96 -5.68
C GLY A 146 1.84 -12.21 -5.11
N ARG A 147 2.12 -11.14 -4.36
CA ARG A 147 1.10 -10.39 -3.60
C ARG A 147 1.23 -8.89 -3.78
N ILE A 148 0.11 -8.20 -3.86
CA ILE A 148 0.01 -6.74 -3.83
C ILE A 148 -0.86 -6.34 -2.64
N ILE A 149 -0.31 -5.53 -1.74
CA ILE A 149 -0.95 -5.13 -0.49
C ILE A 149 -1.05 -3.61 -0.49
N ASN A 150 -2.26 -3.11 -0.68
CA ASN A 150 -2.55 -1.69 -0.72
C ASN A 150 -3.02 -1.20 0.65
N ILE A 151 -2.24 -0.35 1.30
CA ILE A 151 -2.62 0.23 2.60
C ILE A 151 -3.71 1.28 2.37
N SER A 152 -4.93 0.87 2.63
CA SER A 152 -6.12 1.70 2.61
C SER A 152 -6.42 2.23 4.02
N SER A 153 -7.69 2.42 4.38
CA SER A 153 -8.11 2.87 5.71
C SER A 153 -9.58 2.58 5.92
N ARG A 154 -9.97 2.33 7.19
CA ARG A 154 -11.38 2.35 7.59
C ARG A 154 -12.05 3.71 7.40
N ALA A 155 -11.29 4.80 7.22
CA ALA A 155 -11.85 6.12 6.88
C ALA A 155 -12.34 6.19 5.43
N GLY A 156 -11.78 5.38 4.54
CA GLY A 156 -12.35 5.19 3.22
C GLY A 156 -13.36 4.10 3.29
N ARG A 157 -14.45 4.25 4.08
CA ARG A 157 -15.47 3.22 4.26
C ARG A 157 -16.67 3.38 3.30
N SER A 158 -17.31 2.33 2.75
CA SER A 158 -18.30 2.49 1.67
C SER A 158 -19.55 3.10 2.27
N SER A 159 -19.81 2.79 3.55
CA SER A 159 -20.81 3.44 4.41
C SER A 159 -20.76 4.98 4.36
N ASN A 160 -19.62 5.59 4.05
CA ASN A 160 -19.43 7.03 3.97
C ASN A 160 -19.98 7.66 2.66
N LEU A 161 -20.32 6.84 1.67
CA LEU A 161 -20.92 7.26 0.41
C LEU A 161 -22.45 7.25 0.48
N SER A 162 -23.11 8.06 -0.37
CA SER A 162 -24.55 7.93 -0.64
C SER A 162 -24.89 6.56 -1.23
N SER A 163 -26.17 6.16 -1.21
CA SER A 163 -26.63 4.90 -1.80
C SER A 163 -26.28 4.79 -3.29
N THR A 164 -26.47 5.86 -4.06
CA THR A 164 -26.15 5.91 -5.49
C THR A 164 -24.65 5.70 -5.73
N LEU A 165 -23.80 6.43 -5.01
CA LEU A 165 -22.35 6.28 -5.14
C LEU A 165 -21.89 4.89 -4.70
N LYS A 166 -22.44 4.33 -3.61
CA LYS A 166 -22.16 2.95 -3.19
C LYS A 166 -22.41 1.95 -4.32
N GLN A 167 -23.52 2.09 -5.05
CA GLN A 167 -23.83 1.23 -6.19
C GLN A 167 -22.80 1.40 -7.31
N GLU A 168 -22.43 2.64 -7.66
CA GLU A 168 -21.43 2.91 -8.70
C GLU A 168 -20.05 2.33 -8.37
N PHE A 169 -19.55 2.49 -7.14
CA PHE A 169 -18.27 1.93 -6.70
C PHE A 169 -18.28 0.41 -6.53
N SER A 170 -19.47 -0.21 -6.46
CA SER A 170 -19.64 -1.66 -6.23
C SER A 170 -19.93 -2.45 -7.50
N LYS A 171 -20.10 -1.78 -8.64
CA LYS A 171 -20.34 -2.42 -9.95
C LYS A 171 -19.25 -3.46 -10.27
N GLU A 172 -19.65 -4.66 -10.67
CA GLU A 172 -18.73 -5.76 -10.98
C GLU A 172 -17.89 -5.50 -12.24
N ASP A 173 -18.46 -4.75 -13.19
CA ASP A 173 -17.85 -4.32 -14.44
C ASP A 173 -17.06 -3.01 -14.32
N LEU A 174 -17.01 -2.39 -13.15
CA LEU A 174 -16.20 -1.18 -12.92
C LEU A 174 -14.71 -1.50 -13.16
N ASP A 175 -14.10 -0.81 -14.11
CA ASP A 175 -12.67 -0.90 -14.41
C ASP A 175 -11.89 0.33 -13.89
N ILE A 176 -10.58 0.35 -14.15
CA ILE A 176 -9.69 1.43 -13.69
C ILE A 176 -10.07 2.78 -14.32
N GLU A 177 -10.50 2.78 -15.58
CA GLU A 177 -10.93 4.01 -16.26
C GLU A 177 -12.21 4.56 -15.62
N GLY A 178 -13.21 3.71 -15.39
CA GLY A 178 -14.45 4.04 -14.71
C GLY A 178 -14.21 4.53 -13.28
N LEU A 179 -13.34 3.85 -12.52
CA LEU A 179 -12.95 4.30 -11.17
C LEU A 179 -12.28 5.68 -11.22
N THR A 180 -11.39 5.90 -12.18
CA THR A 180 -10.71 7.18 -12.37
C THR A 180 -11.72 8.29 -12.70
N LYS A 181 -12.71 8.03 -13.55
CA LYS A 181 -13.81 8.97 -13.84
C LYS A 181 -14.65 9.29 -12.60
N LEU A 182 -14.93 8.31 -11.74
CA LEU A 182 -15.65 8.53 -10.48
C LEU A 182 -14.87 9.46 -9.54
N LEU A 183 -13.57 9.24 -9.40
CA LEU A 183 -12.73 10.09 -8.54
C LEU A 183 -12.55 11.50 -9.14
N LYS A 184 -12.43 11.60 -10.46
CA LYS A 184 -12.44 12.89 -11.15
C LYS A 184 -13.75 13.65 -10.94
N ARG A 185 -14.89 12.95 -10.98
CA ARG A 185 -16.20 13.53 -10.66
C ARG A 185 -16.25 14.11 -9.24
N PHE A 186 -15.62 13.47 -8.26
CA PHE A 186 -15.49 14.04 -6.92
C PHE A 186 -14.64 15.32 -6.90
N GLU A 187 -13.48 15.34 -7.58
CA GLU A 187 -12.67 16.57 -7.70
C GLU A 187 -13.50 17.73 -8.29
N ASP A 188 -14.21 17.47 -9.39
CA ASP A 188 -14.99 18.47 -10.09
C ASP A 188 -16.22 18.92 -9.26
N ALA A 189 -16.81 18.01 -8.48
CA ALA A 189 -17.88 18.34 -7.55
C ALA A 189 -17.40 19.21 -6.38
N VAL A 190 -16.17 19.00 -5.89
CA VAL A 190 -15.57 19.86 -4.87
C VAL A 190 -15.21 21.22 -5.46
N GLU A 191 -14.68 21.28 -6.67
CA GLU A 191 -14.37 22.54 -7.37
C GLU A 191 -15.60 23.42 -7.58
N ARG A 192 -16.75 22.81 -7.87
CA ARG A 192 -18.04 23.49 -8.05
C ARG A 192 -18.81 23.72 -6.74
N ASP A 193 -18.30 23.27 -5.61
CA ASP A 193 -18.99 23.26 -4.31
C ASP A 193 -20.36 22.53 -4.33
N LYS A 194 -20.44 21.42 -5.08
CA LYS A 194 -21.65 20.59 -5.26
C LYS A 194 -21.52 19.18 -4.70
N TYR A 195 -20.38 18.85 -4.10
CA TYR A 195 -20.08 17.50 -3.62
C TYR A 195 -21.12 16.94 -2.63
N LEU A 196 -21.67 17.73 -1.71
CA LEU A 196 -22.72 17.27 -0.77
C LEU A 196 -24.05 16.97 -1.49
N GLU A 197 -24.47 17.84 -2.40
CA GLU A 197 -25.68 17.66 -3.22
C GLU A 197 -25.55 16.40 -4.11
N GLU A 198 -24.35 16.13 -4.60
CA GLU A 198 -24.00 14.94 -5.38
C GLU A 198 -23.73 13.69 -4.51
N GLY A 199 -23.91 13.79 -3.19
CA GLY A 199 -23.86 12.66 -2.25
C GLY A 199 -22.47 12.23 -1.80
N TRP A 200 -21.43 13.01 -2.09
CA TRP A 200 -20.07 12.76 -1.66
C TRP A 200 -19.81 13.25 -0.23
N PRO A 201 -18.93 12.57 0.54
CA PRO A 201 -18.53 13.03 1.86
C PRO A 201 -17.55 14.21 1.76
N ARG A 202 -17.53 15.07 2.79
CA ARG A 202 -16.53 16.13 2.97
C ARG A 202 -15.19 15.59 3.48
N GLN A 203 -14.59 14.61 2.78
CA GLN A 203 -13.38 13.90 3.25
C GLN A 203 -12.45 13.50 2.11
N ALA A 204 -11.49 14.34 1.75
CA ALA A 204 -10.50 14.06 0.70
C ALA A 204 -9.73 12.74 0.96
N TYR A 205 -9.21 12.56 2.18
CA TYR A 205 -8.50 11.34 2.56
C TYR A 205 -9.39 10.10 2.45
N GLY A 206 -10.62 10.16 2.98
CA GLY A 206 -11.58 9.06 2.94
C GLY A 206 -11.89 8.63 1.50
N VAL A 207 -12.22 9.58 0.61
CA VAL A 207 -12.50 9.27 -0.80
C VAL A 207 -11.26 8.72 -1.52
N SER A 208 -10.05 9.20 -1.20
CA SER A 208 -8.82 8.63 -1.75
C SER A 208 -8.64 7.15 -1.36
N LYS A 209 -9.01 6.78 -0.13
CA LYS A 209 -8.91 5.41 0.37
C LYS A 209 -10.07 4.51 -0.11
N ILE A 210 -11.24 5.08 -0.39
CA ILE A 210 -12.28 4.40 -1.20
C ILE A 210 -11.70 4.01 -2.56
N GLY A 211 -11.02 4.95 -3.23
CA GLY A 211 -10.33 4.70 -4.49
C GLY A 211 -9.32 3.55 -4.39
N VAL A 212 -8.46 3.55 -3.38
CA VAL A 212 -7.47 2.48 -3.14
C VAL A 212 -8.14 1.11 -2.91
N THR A 213 -9.19 1.06 -2.10
CA THR A 213 -9.91 -0.21 -1.85
C THR A 213 -10.60 -0.72 -3.10
N THR A 214 -11.28 0.15 -3.85
CA THR A 214 -11.94 -0.23 -5.11
C THR A 214 -10.94 -0.64 -6.18
N MET A 215 -9.82 0.06 -6.31
CA MET A 215 -8.71 -0.35 -7.19
C MET A 215 -8.20 -1.75 -6.84
N SER A 216 -8.05 -2.06 -5.55
CA SER A 216 -7.62 -3.39 -5.10
C SER A 216 -8.61 -4.49 -5.51
N ARG A 217 -9.92 -4.20 -5.45
CA ARG A 217 -10.97 -5.10 -5.95
C ARG A 217 -10.85 -5.33 -7.46
N ILE A 218 -10.61 -4.27 -8.23
CA ILE A 218 -10.48 -4.34 -9.70
C ILE A 218 -9.25 -5.15 -10.08
N LEU A 219 -8.10 -4.85 -9.48
CA LEU A 219 -6.85 -5.57 -9.71
C LEU A 219 -6.94 -7.03 -9.24
N GLY A 220 -7.67 -7.33 -8.15
CA GLY A 220 -7.96 -8.70 -7.73
C GLY A 220 -8.73 -9.49 -8.79
N ARG A 221 -9.82 -8.92 -9.33
CA ARG A 221 -10.59 -9.56 -10.43
C ARG A 221 -9.75 -9.77 -11.67
N ARG A 222 -8.86 -8.83 -11.99
CA ARG A 222 -7.89 -8.97 -13.08
C ARG A 222 -6.93 -10.13 -12.82
N ALA A 223 -6.32 -10.19 -11.64
CA ALA A 223 -5.39 -11.25 -11.26
C ALA A 223 -6.02 -12.65 -11.32
N ASP A 224 -7.28 -12.78 -10.88
CA ASP A 224 -8.03 -14.04 -10.98
C ASP A 224 -8.20 -14.50 -12.44
N LYS A 225 -8.43 -13.57 -13.38
CA LYS A 225 -8.55 -13.89 -14.82
C LYS A 225 -7.22 -14.28 -15.47
N GLU A 226 -6.11 -13.72 -14.99
CA GLU A 226 -4.77 -14.01 -15.54
C GLU A 226 -4.24 -15.39 -15.11
N GLY A 227 -4.76 -15.97 -14.02
CA GLY A 227 -4.45 -17.36 -13.63
C GLY A 227 -3.08 -17.60 -12.99
N ASN A 228 -2.27 -16.56 -12.78
CA ASN A 228 -0.92 -16.64 -12.18
C ASN A 228 -0.93 -16.72 -10.64
N ASN A 229 -2.11 -16.92 -10.03
CA ASN A 229 -2.32 -16.95 -8.57
C ASN A 229 -1.80 -15.71 -7.83
N ILE A 230 -1.74 -14.56 -8.49
CA ILE A 230 -1.39 -13.29 -7.84
C ILE A 230 -2.54 -12.88 -6.91
N LYS A 231 -2.21 -12.46 -5.69
CA LYS A 231 -3.19 -11.96 -4.72
C LYS A 231 -3.08 -10.45 -4.52
N VAL A 232 -4.22 -9.76 -4.53
CA VAL A 232 -4.32 -8.33 -4.33
C VAL A 232 -5.28 -8.04 -3.19
N PHE A 233 -4.81 -7.30 -2.18
CA PHE A 233 -5.60 -6.97 -0.99
C PHE A 233 -5.52 -5.48 -0.71
N ALA A 234 -6.61 -4.93 -0.16
CA ALA A 234 -6.57 -3.69 0.59
C ALA A 234 -6.54 -4.00 2.08
N CYS A 235 -5.86 -3.20 2.89
CA CYS A 235 -5.96 -3.34 4.34
C CYS A 235 -5.91 -2.03 5.09
N CYS A 236 -6.40 -2.04 6.32
CA CYS A 236 -6.32 -0.91 7.25
C CYS A 236 -5.37 -1.26 8.41
N PRO A 237 -4.36 -0.43 8.69
CA PRO A 237 -3.40 -0.65 9.77
C PRO A 237 -3.95 -0.22 11.15
N GLY A 238 -5.20 0.24 11.22
CA GLY A 238 -5.79 0.81 12.42
C GLY A 238 -5.39 2.28 12.65
N TRP A 239 -5.62 2.79 13.85
CA TRP A 239 -5.27 4.18 14.21
C TRP A 239 -3.91 4.22 14.91
N VAL A 240 -2.87 4.54 14.15
CA VAL A 240 -1.46 4.31 14.52
C VAL A 240 -0.72 5.62 14.83
N LYS A 241 0.02 5.65 15.94
CA LYS A 241 0.87 6.77 16.39
C LYS A 241 1.98 7.02 15.37
N THR A 242 1.77 8.05 14.55
CA THR A 242 2.66 8.49 13.46
C THR A 242 2.53 10.00 13.30
N ASP A 243 3.41 10.63 12.53
CA ASP A 243 3.29 12.06 12.19
C ASP A 243 1.92 12.44 11.60
N MET A 244 1.28 11.48 10.92
CA MET A 244 -0.02 11.65 10.27
C MET A 244 -1.18 11.69 11.28
N ALA A 245 -1.21 10.77 12.25
CA ALA A 245 -2.31 10.64 13.20
C ALA A 245 -2.07 11.35 14.55
N GLY A 246 -0.81 11.61 14.90
CA GLY A 246 -0.39 12.17 16.19
C GLY A 246 -0.40 11.15 17.34
N ASP A 247 0.02 11.60 18.52
CA ASP A 247 0.28 10.74 19.68
C ASP A 247 -0.98 10.20 20.37
N LYS A 248 -2.15 10.76 20.05
CA LYS A 248 -3.46 10.32 20.57
C LYS A 248 -3.96 9.03 19.93
N ALA A 249 -3.33 8.57 18.85
CA ALA A 249 -3.69 7.32 18.20
C ALA A 249 -3.46 6.12 19.15
N SER A 250 -4.25 5.06 18.99
CA SER A 250 -4.28 3.96 19.96
C SER A 250 -3.19 2.91 19.76
N LEU A 251 -2.67 2.77 18.54
CA LEU A 251 -1.74 1.70 18.16
C LEU A 251 -0.31 2.21 17.97
N THR A 252 0.69 1.38 18.25
CA THR A 252 2.09 1.63 17.88
C THR A 252 2.31 1.34 16.39
N PRO A 253 3.39 1.88 15.77
CA PRO A 253 3.78 1.50 14.42
C PRO A 253 3.90 -0.01 14.19
N ASP A 254 4.42 -0.77 15.16
CA ASP A 254 4.51 -2.24 15.08
C ASP A 254 3.14 -2.91 15.03
N GLN A 255 2.22 -2.50 15.91
CA GLN A 255 0.83 -2.99 15.88
C GLN A 255 0.15 -2.66 14.54
N GLY A 256 0.43 -1.48 13.98
CA GLY A 256 -0.07 -1.10 12.66
C GLY A 256 0.51 -1.91 11.51
N ALA A 257 1.73 -2.44 11.66
CA ALA A 257 2.39 -3.28 10.66
C ALA A 257 1.88 -4.73 10.64
N GLU A 258 1.18 -5.18 11.69
CA GLU A 258 0.80 -6.59 11.85
C GLU A 258 -0.06 -7.13 10.70
N THR A 259 -1.11 -6.42 10.27
CA THR A 259 -1.97 -6.88 9.17
C THR A 259 -1.23 -6.90 7.83
N PRO A 260 -0.51 -5.83 7.43
CA PRO A 260 0.32 -5.86 6.22
C PRO A 260 1.37 -6.99 6.22
N VAL A 261 2.05 -7.22 7.34
CA VAL A 261 3.06 -8.29 7.48
C VAL A 261 2.41 -9.67 7.38
N PHE A 262 1.27 -9.88 8.04
CA PHE A 262 0.48 -11.10 7.91
C PHE A 262 0.11 -11.39 6.45
N LEU A 263 -0.43 -10.40 5.74
CA LEU A 263 -0.77 -10.53 4.32
C LEU A 263 0.46 -10.81 3.43
N SER A 264 1.65 -10.38 3.85
CA SER A 264 2.89 -10.59 3.10
C SER A 264 3.52 -11.97 3.31
N LEU A 265 3.41 -12.51 4.53
CA LEU A 265 4.20 -13.68 4.95
C LEU A 265 3.40 -14.96 5.15
N ASP A 266 2.11 -14.87 5.49
CA ASP A 266 1.34 -16.08 5.78
C ASP A 266 1.11 -16.90 4.49
N GLU A 267 1.52 -18.17 4.48
CA GLU A 267 1.38 -19.07 3.33
C GLU A 267 0.18 -20.03 3.48
N THR A 268 -0.65 -19.86 4.53
CA THR A 268 -1.69 -20.84 4.89
C THR A 268 -3.11 -20.34 4.61
N VAL A 269 -3.41 -19.11 5.01
CA VAL A 269 -4.70 -18.43 4.91
C VAL A 269 -4.70 -17.51 3.69
N VAL A 270 -3.65 -16.72 3.49
CA VAL A 270 -3.61 -15.68 2.46
C VAL A 270 -3.74 -16.26 1.04
N PRO A 271 -3.03 -17.34 0.64
CA PRO A 271 -3.18 -17.89 -0.70
C PRO A 271 -4.59 -18.45 -1.00
N LYS A 272 -5.32 -18.85 0.03
CA LYS A 272 -6.68 -19.40 -0.08
C LYS A 272 -7.76 -18.32 0.00
N SER A 273 -7.39 -17.10 0.34
CA SER A 273 -8.34 -16.01 0.55
C SER A 273 -8.86 -15.45 -0.78
N PRO A 274 -10.13 -14.96 -0.82
CA PRO A 274 -10.68 -14.31 -2.00
C PRO A 274 -9.91 -13.04 -2.35
N ASN A 275 -9.67 -12.85 -3.65
CA ASN A 275 -8.95 -11.70 -4.18
C ASN A 275 -9.75 -10.39 -4.00
N GLY A 276 -9.05 -9.26 -3.91
CA GLY A 276 -9.67 -7.94 -3.82
C GLY A 276 -10.37 -7.64 -2.48
N THR A 277 -10.16 -8.46 -1.45
CA THR A 277 -10.77 -8.26 -0.13
C THR A 277 -10.13 -7.12 0.65
N PHE A 278 -10.89 -6.54 1.58
CA PHE A 278 -10.43 -5.51 2.51
C PHE A 278 -10.16 -6.14 3.88
N TRP A 279 -8.97 -5.91 4.44
CA TRP A 279 -8.54 -6.55 5.69
C TRP A 279 -8.31 -5.54 6.82
N PHE A 280 -8.61 -5.96 8.04
CA PHE A 280 -8.16 -5.28 9.26
C PHE A 280 -8.07 -6.33 10.38
N ASP A 281 -7.12 -6.16 11.30
CA ASP A 281 -6.88 -7.10 12.41
C ASP A 281 -6.70 -8.56 11.94
N LYS A 282 -5.99 -8.74 10.81
CA LYS A 282 -5.74 -10.04 10.14
C LYS A 282 -7.04 -10.79 9.77
N GLN A 283 -8.16 -10.09 9.61
CA GLN A 283 -9.44 -10.64 9.20
C GLN A 283 -10.01 -9.90 7.99
N ILE A 284 -10.82 -10.61 7.20
CA ILE A 284 -11.58 -9.99 6.10
C ILE A 284 -12.69 -9.14 6.72
N GLY A 285 -12.64 -7.85 6.41
CA GLY A 285 -13.62 -6.87 6.79
C GLY A 285 -14.68 -6.64 5.71
N ALA A 286 -15.87 -6.23 6.14
CA ALA A 286 -16.85 -5.65 5.22
C ALA A 286 -16.29 -4.37 4.61
N TRP A 287 -16.43 -4.26 3.28
CA TRP A 287 -16.11 -3.06 2.52
C TRP A 287 -17.37 -2.25 2.24
#